data_AF-A0A847C345-F1
#
_entry.id   AF-A0A847C345-F1
#
_cell.length_a   1.000
_cell.length_b   1.000
_cell.length_c   1.000
_cell.angle_alpha   90.00
_cell.angle_beta   90.00
_cell.angle_gamma   90.00
#
_symmetry.space_group_name_H-M   'P 1'
#
loop_
_entity.id
_entity.type
_entity.pdbx_description
1 polymer ?
#
loop_
_entity_poly.entity_id
_entity_poly.type
_entity_poly.pdbx_seq_one_letter_code
_entity_poly.pdbx_strand_id
1 'polypeptide(L)' 'MEDTIIKDIWNEAERKHISVEIPRKAHRCPVCGEMTDTVHDYRHQKVRDISAYGKLTTIHLRKRRYRCNSCGKRF' A
#
# COMPACT_ATOMS: atom_id res chain seq x y z
N MET A 1 -11.64 5.31 -8.61
CA MET A 1 -10.87 4.06 -8.61
C MET A 1 -9.44 4.43 -8.27
N GLU A 2 -8.86 3.86 -7.22
CA GLU A 2 -7.46 4.11 -6.89
C GLU A 2 -6.58 3.29 -7.84
N ASP A 3 -5.92 3.97 -8.77
CA ASP A 3 -4.91 3.34 -9.62
C ASP A 3 -3.90 2.64 -8.72
N THR A 4 -3.61 1.36 -8.97
CA THR A 4 -2.63 0.59 -8.20
C THR A 4 -1.53 0.15 -9.13
N ILE A 5 -0.27 0.39 -8.75
CA ILE A 5 0.89 0.10 -9.57
C ILE A 5 1.43 -1.27 -9.17
N ILE A 6 1.46 -2.20 -10.12
CA ILE A 6 2.15 -3.47 -9.93
C ILE A 6 3.66 -3.20 -10.00
N LYS A 7 4.37 -3.55 -8.93
CA LYS A 7 5.82 -3.37 -8.83
C LYS A 7 6.59 -4.60 -9.24
N ASP A 8 6.09 -5.77 -8.85
CA ASP A 8 6.76 -7.02 -9.12
C ASP A 8 5.77 -8.19 -9.13
N ILE A 9 6.08 -9.22 -9.92
CA ILE A 9 5.33 -10.46 -9.98
C ILE A 9 6.33 -11.61 -10.02
N TRP A 10 6.25 -12.49 -9.03
CA TRP A 10 7.05 -13.71 -8.99
C TRP A 10 6.19 -14.92 -8.66
N ASN A 11 6.71 -16.11 -8.96
CA ASN A 11 6.07 -17.37 -8.58
C ASN A 11 6.97 -18.07 -7.58
N GLU A 12 6.37 -18.61 -6.51
CA GLU A 12 7.05 -19.38 -5.48
C GLU A 12 6.25 -20.67 -5.27
N ALA A 13 6.84 -21.81 -5.63
CA ALA A 13 6.16 -23.09 -5.71
C ALA A 13 4.85 -22.99 -6.54
N GLU A 14 3.70 -23.35 -5.95
CA GLU A 14 2.38 -23.27 -6.59
C GLU A 14 1.67 -21.93 -6.37
N ARG A 15 2.34 -20.96 -5.76
CA ARG A 15 1.75 -19.68 -5.36
C ARG A 15 2.31 -18.53 -6.18
N LYS A 16 1.41 -17.72 -6.74
CA LYS A 16 1.79 -16.47 -7.39
C LYS A 16 1.87 -15.36 -6.34
N HIS A 17 2.91 -14.54 -6.43
CA HIS A 17 3.10 -13.38 -5.58
C HIS A 17 3.09 -12.12 -6.43
N ILE A 18 2.33 -11.12 -6.00
CA ILE A 18 2.19 -9.85 -6.69
C ILE A 18 2.49 -8.75 -5.69
N SER A 19 3.53 -7.96 -5.93
CA SER A 19 3.79 -6.74 -5.18
C SER A 19 3.06 -5.57 -5.83
N VAL A 20 2.27 -4.86 -5.02
CA VAL A 20 1.46 -3.73 -5.46
C VAL A 20 1.73 -2.53 -4.57
N GLU A 21 1.83 -1.36 -5.18
CA GLU A 21 2.01 -0.09 -4.50
C GLU A 21 0.97 0.92 -4.98
N ILE A 22 0.41 1.70 -4.07
CA ILE A 22 -0.51 2.79 -4.41
C ILE A 22 0.34 4.00 -4.87
N PRO A 23 -0.01 4.75 -5.92
CA PRO A 23 0.67 6.00 -6.28
C PRO A 23 0.79 6.95 -5.09
N ARG A 24 1.89 7.71 -5.03
CA ARG A 24 2.04 8.75 -3.99
C ARG A 24 1.07 9.89 -4.30
N LYS A 25 0.27 10.25 -3.32
CA LYS A 25 -0.64 11.40 -3.36
C LYS A 25 -0.51 12.15 -2.03
N ALA A 26 -0.77 13.45 -2.04
CA ALA A 26 -0.88 14.19 -0.79
C ALA A 26 -2.18 13.76 -0.07
N HIS A 27 -2.11 13.59 1.25
CA HIS A 27 -3.24 13.21 2.09
C HIS A 27 -3.57 14.31 3.09
N ARG A 28 -4.85 14.41 3.40
CA ARG A 28 -5.35 15.36 4.38
C ARG A 28 -5.15 14.82 5.79
N CYS A 29 -4.56 15.61 6.68
CA CYS A 29 -4.43 15.24 8.07
C CYS A 29 -5.81 15.07 8.72
N PRO A 30 -6.10 13.95 9.39
CA PRO A 30 -7.40 13.73 10.03
C PRO A 30 -7.65 14.62 11.26
N VAL A 31 -6.63 15.35 11.73
CA VAL A 31 -6.71 16.20 12.92
C VAL A 31 -6.81 17.69 12.54
N CYS A 32 -5.84 18.21 11.79
CA CYS A 32 -5.79 19.64 11.46
C CYS A 32 -6.28 19.96 10.03
N GLY A 33 -6.53 18.95 9.20
CA GLY A 33 -6.97 19.16 7.83
C GLY A 33 -5.87 19.61 6.86
N GLU A 34 -4.63 19.80 7.31
CA GLU A 34 -3.49 20.20 6.48
C GLU A 34 -3.11 19.09 5.49
N MET A 35 -2.71 19.47 4.27
CA MET A 35 -2.24 18.52 3.27
C MET A 35 -0.80 18.14 3.56
N THR A 36 -0.52 16.83 3.55
CA THR A 36 0.84 16.31 3.69
C THR A 36 1.08 15.18 2.73
N ASP A 37 2.25 15.19 2.10
CA ASP A 37 2.78 14.07 1.32
C ASP A 37 3.98 13.42 2.04
N THR A 38 4.24 13.84 3.29
CA THR A 38 5.37 13.39 4.08
C THR A 38 5.10 12.01 4.64
N VAL A 39 5.84 11.03 4.14
CA VAL A 39 5.77 9.64 4.57
C VAL A 39 6.67 9.46 5.77
N HIS A 40 6.18 8.84 6.84
CA HIS A 40 7.01 8.48 8.00
C HIS A 40 7.32 7.00 8.09
N ASP A 41 6.50 6.16 7.46
CA ASP A 41 6.63 4.71 7.54
C ASP A 41 5.95 4.03 6.35
N TYR A 42 6.39 2.83 6.03
CA TYR A 42 5.79 1.96 5.04
C TYR A 42 5.25 0.72 5.73
N ARG A 43 3.96 0.44 5.54
CA ARG A 43 3.33 -0.77 6.04
C ARG A 43 3.12 -1.76 4.91
N HIS A 44 3.70 -2.94 5.07
CA HIS A 44 3.48 -4.06 4.17
C HIS A 44 2.29 -4.87 4.69
N GLN A 45 1.26 -5.03 3.86
CA GLN A 45 0.11 -5.87 4.14
C GLN A 45 0.10 -7.04 3.16
N LYS A 46 0.19 -8.26 3.69
CA LYS A 46 0.02 -9.48 2.91
C LYS A 46 -1.46 -9.84 2.90
N VAL A 47 -2.06 -9.85 1.72
CA VAL A 47 -3.40 -10.39 1.48
C VAL A 47 -3.19 -11.77 0.86
N ARG A 48 -3.39 -12.83 1.65
CA ARG A 48 -3.27 -14.21 1.19
C ARG A 48 -4.61 -14.66 0.60
N ASP A 49 -4.54 -15.58 -0.34
CA ASP A 49 -5.66 -16.41 -0.79
C ASP A 49 -6.72 -15.71 -1.64
N ILE A 50 -6.28 -14.80 -2.50
CA ILE A 50 -7.11 -14.42 -3.65
C ILE A 50 -6.97 -15.56 -4.66
N SER A 51 -8.03 -16.35 -4.82
CA SER A 51 -8.12 -17.38 -5.87
C SER A 51 -8.25 -16.69 -7.24
N ALA A 52 -7.14 -16.16 -7.74
CA ALA A 52 -7.07 -15.62 -9.10
C ALA A 52 -6.85 -16.80 -10.07
N TYR A 53 -7.83 -17.07 -10.92
CA TYR A 53 -7.75 -18.09 -11.98
C TYR A 53 -7.35 -19.49 -11.47
N GLY A 54 -7.83 -19.88 -10.29
CA GLY A 54 -7.58 -21.21 -9.71
C GLY A 54 -6.18 -21.42 -9.13
N LYS A 55 -5.33 -20.38 -9.07
CA LYS A 55 -4.02 -20.44 -8.40
C LYS A 55 -4.02 -19.60 -7.13
N LEU A 56 -3.41 -20.15 -6.09
CA LEU A 56 -3.18 -19.44 -4.84
C LEU A 56 -2.33 -18.20 -5.15
N THR A 57 -2.88 -17.01 -4.90
CA THR A 57 -2.18 -15.75 -5.13
C THR A 57 -2.06 -14.97 -3.81
N THR A 58 -0.86 -14.47 -3.52
CA THR A 58 -0.61 -13.56 -2.40
C THR A 58 -0.29 -12.18 -2.95
N ILE A 59 -1.06 -11.19 -2.53
CA ILE A 59 -0.79 -9.79 -2.84
C ILE A 59 -0.02 -9.18 -1.67
N HIS A 60 1.15 -8.62 -1.97
CA HIS A 60 1.94 -7.81 -1.03
C HIS A 60 1.66 -6.34 -1.32
N LEU A 61 0.75 -5.75 -0.54
CA LEU A 61 0.36 -4.36 -0.67
C LEU A 61 1.26 -3.47 0.19
N ARG A 62 2.00 -2.55 -0.46
CA ARG A 62 2.80 -1.54 0.23
C ARG A 62 1.97 -0.28 0.43
N LYS A 63 1.55 -0.04 1.67
CA LYS A 63 0.83 1.18 2.09
C LYS A 63 1.80 2.18 2.70
N ARG A 64 1.59 3.47 2.44
CA ARG A 64 2.34 4.54 3.07
C ARG A 64 1.57 5.08 4.27
N ARG A 65 2.28 5.36 5.35
CA ARG A 65 1.74 6.08 6.51
C ARG A 65 2.34 7.47 6.53
N TYR A 66 1.49 8.47 6.68
CA TYR A 66 1.83 9.88 6.55
C TYR A 66 2.01 10.52 7.91
N ARG A 67 2.85 11.54 7.97
CA ARG A 67 3.01 12.42 9.11
C ARG A 67 2.60 13.82 8.69
N CYS A 68 1.74 14.45 9.47
CA CYS A 68 1.40 15.85 9.28
C CYS A 68 2.58 16.73 9.70
N ASN A 69 2.98 17.67 8.84
CA ASN A 69 4.06 18.61 9.15
C ASN A 69 3.62 19.76 10.06
N SER A 70 2.32 20.08 10.07
CA SER A 70 1.75 21.12 10.92
C SER A 70 1.53 20.64 12.36
N CYS A 71 0.78 19.54 12.56
CA CYS A 71 0.45 19.06 13.91
C CYS A 71 1.23 17.81 14.37
N GLY A 72 2.11 17.25 13.53
CA GLY A 72 2.93 16.09 13.88
C GLY A 72 2.20 14.73 13.90
N LYS A 73 0.87 14.69 13.68
CA LYS A 73 0.07 13.46 13.72
C LYS A 73 0.54 12.44 12.68
N ARG A 74 0.67 11.17 13.10
CA ARG A 74 0.94 10.00 12.25
C ARG A 74 -0.36 9.28 11.92
N PHE A 75 -0.59 8.96 10.64
CA PHE A 75 -1.76 8.23 10.15
C PHE A 75 -1.40 7.33 8.97
#